data_AF-A0A7W7QZ32-F1
#
_entry.id   AF-A0A7W7QZ32-F1
#
_cell.length_a   1.000
_cell.length_b   1.000
_cell.length_c   1.000
_cell.angle_alpha   90.00
_cell.angle_beta   90.00
_cell.angle_gamma   90.00
#
_symmetry.space_group_name_H-M   'P 1'
#
loop_
_entity.id
_entity.type
_entity.pdbx_description
1 polymer ?
#
loop_
_entity_poly.entity_id
_entity_poly.type
_entity_poly.pdbx_seq_one_letter_code
_entity_poly.pdbx_strand_id
1 'polypeptide(L)' 'MVKTSDDYEKSKNIRVPNATEWAPFLDATKAMHPEGRSPRAAVLREFIRWYMRRPGAKLPERPAAGPWSSVAESEATTQD' A
#
# COMPACT_ATOMS: atom_id res chain seq x y z
N MET A 1 13.62 -25.89 -11.54
CA MET A 1 14.45 -24.69 -11.32
C MET A 1 13.94 -24.02 -10.07
N VAL A 2 14.65 -24.16 -8.95
CA VAL A 2 14.30 -23.50 -7.68
C VAL A 2 14.89 -22.10 -7.73
N LYS A 3 14.06 -21.07 -7.76
CA LYS A 3 14.53 -19.68 -7.63
C LYS A 3 15.02 -19.48 -6.20
N THR A 4 16.32 -19.29 -6.03
CA THR A 4 16.93 -18.91 -4.76
C THR A 4 16.50 -17.49 -4.37
N SER A 5 16.59 -17.14 -3.08
CA SER A 5 16.14 -15.83 -2.57
C SER A 5 16.89 -14.61 -3.15
N ASP A 6 17.94 -14.83 -3.93
CA ASP A 6 18.70 -13.79 -4.61
C ASP A 6 18.05 -13.32 -5.92
N ASP A 7 17.01 -14.00 -6.41
CA ASP A 7 16.26 -13.61 -7.61
C ASP A 7 15.16 -12.56 -7.34
N TYR A 8 15.06 -12.01 -6.13
CA TYR A 8 14.16 -10.88 -5.90
C TYR A 8 14.77 -9.61 -6.49
N GLU A 9 14.10 -9.04 -7.49
CA GLU A 9 14.45 -7.71 -7.97
C GLU A 9 14.54 -6.72 -6.79
N LYS A 10 15.59 -5.88 -6.83
CA LYS A 10 15.80 -4.80 -5.86
C LYS A 10 14.49 -4.04 -5.65
N SER A 11 14.15 -3.82 -4.37
CA SER A 11 12.94 -3.09 -3.98
C SER A 11 12.87 -1.74 -4.67
N LYS A 12 11.70 -1.42 -5.24
CA LYS A 12 11.44 -0.10 -5.80
C LYS A 12 10.98 0.82 -4.67
N ASN A 13 11.63 1.98 -4.55
CA ASN A 13 11.32 2.96 -3.52
C ASN A 13 10.44 4.06 -4.11
N ILE A 14 9.39 4.43 -3.38
CA ILE A 14 8.54 5.58 -3.69
C ILE A 14 8.65 6.60 -2.56
N ARG A 15 8.51 7.89 -2.87
CA ARG A 15 8.44 8.96 -1.88
C ARG A 15 6.97 9.20 -1.57
N VAL A 16 6.60 8.99 -0.31
CA VAL A 16 5.22 9.12 0.18
C VAL A 16 5.30 9.72 1.59
N PRO A 17 4.50 10.73 1.92
CA PRO A 17 4.38 11.24 3.29
C PRO A 17 4.11 10.12 4.28
N ASN A 18 5.00 9.94 5.27
CA ASN A 18 4.88 8.79 6.16
C ASN A 18 3.64 8.88 7.05
N ALA A 19 3.42 10.05 7.67
CA ALA A 19 2.36 10.25 8.66
C ALA A 19 0.96 10.29 8.05
N THR A 20 0.78 11.02 6.95
CA THR A 20 -0.54 11.28 6.38
C THR A 20 -0.97 10.23 5.35
N GLU A 21 -0.04 9.48 4.76
CA GLU A 21 -0.36 8.53 3.69
C GLU A 21 0.18 7.12 3.97
N TRP A 22 1.49 6.94 4.19
CA TRP A 22 2.09 5.60 4.20
C TRP A 22 1.71 4.74 5.40
N ALA A 23 1.60 5.34 6.59
CA ALA A 23 1.17 4.65 7.79
C ALA A 23 -0.34 4.35 7.77
N PRO A 24 -1.25 5.31 7.49
CA PRO A 24 -2.68 5.02 7.32
C PRO A 24 -2.97 3.98 6.22
N PHE A 25 -2.18 4.00 5.13
CA PHE A 25 -2.30 2.98 4.09
C PHE A 25 -1.97 1.56 4.58
N LEU A 26 -1.00 1.40 5.48
CA LEU A 26 -0.75 0.08 6.09
C LEU A 26 -1.99 -0.42 6.84
N ASP A 27 -2.65 0.44 7.61
CA ASP A 27 -3.83 0.06 8.39
C ASP A 27 -5.02 -0.28 7.48
N ALA A 28 -5.25 0.53 6.44
CA ALA A 28 -6.26 0.24 5.42
C ALA A 28 -6.00 -1.10 4.71
N THR A 29 -4.75 -1.38 4.33
CA THR A 29 -4.41 -2.63 3.63
C THR A 29 -4.50 -3.87 4.51
N LYS A 30 -4.29 -3.76 5.83
CA LYS A 30 -4.52 -4.87 6.77
C LYS A 30 -5.99 -5.27 6.88
N ALA A 31 -6.92 -4.34 6.68
CA ALA A 31 -8.36 -4.65 6.68
C ALA A 31 -8.74 -5.60 5.53
N MET A 32 -8.04 -5.54 4.40
CA MET A 32 -8.27 -6.41 3.24
C MET A 32 -7.34 -7.63 3.19
N HIS A 33 -6.11 -7.49 3.70
CA HIS A 33 -5.11 -8.55 3.75
C HIS A 33 -4.59 -8.70 5.19
N PRO A 34 -5.36 -9.34 6.09
CA PRO A 34 -4.96 -9.51 7.49
C PRO A 34 -3.76 -10.45 7.64
N GLU A 35 -3.53 -11.31 6.66
CA GLU A 35 -2.46 -12.30 6.65
C GLU A 35 -1.41 -12.02 5.57
N GLY A 36 -0.20 -12.53 5.79
CA GLY A 36 0.90 -12.48 4.84
C GLY A 36 1.98 -11.46 5.17
N ARG A 37 3.05 -11.46 4.36
CA ARG A 37 4.31 -10.78 4.67
C ARG A 37 4.27 -9.25 4.50
N SER A 38 3.40 -8.73 3.63
CA SER A 38 3.27 -7.29 3.39
C SER A 38 1.93 -6.95 2.73
N PRO A 39 0.92 -6.52 3.52
CA PRO A 39 -0.40 -6.12 3.02
C PRO A 39 -0.33 -5.02 1.95
N ARG A 40 0.52 -4.00 2.15
CA ARG A 40 0.75 -2.92 1.17
C ARG A 40 1.26 -3.45 -0.17
N ALA A 41 2.23 -4.36 -0.15
CA ALA A 41 2.78 -4.92 -1.38
C ALA A 41 1.78 -5.87 -2.07
N ALA A 42 0.82 -6.46 -1.36
CA ALA A 42 -0.27 -7.20 -1.98
C ALA A 42 -1.14 -6.26 -2.83
N VAL A 43 -1.71 -5.21 -2.21
CA VAL A 43 -2.55 -4.23 -2.89
C VAL A 43 -1.82 -3.54 -4.05
N LEU A 44 -0.58 -3.09 -3.85
CA LEU A 44 0.19 -2.43 -4.92
C LEU A 44 0.44 -3.36 -6.11
N ARG A 45 0.70 -4.66 -5.90
CA ARG A 45 0.89 -5.61 -7.00
C ARG A 45 -0.42 -5.86 -7.76
N GLU A 46 -1.55 -5.94 -7.07
CA GLU A 46 -2.86 -6.05 -7.70
C GLU A 46 -3.17 -4.80 -8.54
N PHE A 47 -2.96 -3.61 -7.96
CA PHE A 47 -3.16 -2.34 -8.65
C PHE A 47 -2.27 -2.22 -9.89
N ILE A 48 -0.97 -2.54 -9.81
CA ILE A 48 -0.05 -2.52 -10.96
C ILE A 48 -0.53 -3.46 -12.07
N ARG A 49 -0.94 -4.69 -11.72
CA ARG A 49 -1.42 -5.67 -12.71
C ARG A 49 -2.70 -5.20 -13.40
N TRP A 50 -3.62 -4.61 -12.64
CA TRP A 50 -4.85 -4.02 -13.17
C TRP A 50 -4.57 -2.81 -14.06
N TYR A 51 -3.70 -1.90 -13.63
CA TYR A 51 -3.30 -0.71 -14.39
C TYR A 51 -2.67 -1.09 -15.75
N MET A 52 -1.86 -2.15 -15.77
CA MET A 52 -1.28 -2.72 -17.00
C MET A 52 -2.28 -3.52 -17.86
N ARG A 53 -3.56 -3.63 -17.46
CA ARG A 53 -4.60 -4.45 -18.12
C ARG A 53 -4.18 -5.90 -18.34
N ARG A 54 -3.49 -6.52 -17.38
CA ARG A 54 -3.10 -7.93 -17.49
C ARG A 54 -4.34 -8.83 -17.48
N PRO A 55 -4.34 -9.95 -18.24
CA PRO A 55 -5.46 -10.89 -18.23
C PRO A 55 -5.82 -11.33 -16.81
N GLY A 56 -7.11 -11.22 -16.45
CA GLY A 56 -7.65 -11.60 -15.15
C GLY A 56 -7.33 -10.65 -13.98
N ALA A 57 -6.57 -9.57 -14.20
CA ALA A 57 -6.31 -8.58 -13.15
C ALA A 57 -7.56 -7.72 -12.87
N LYS A 58 -7.87 -7.54 -11.58
CA LYS A 58 -9.00 -6.73 -11.10
C LYS A 58 -8.48 -5.56 -10.27
N LEU A 59 -9.22 -4.45 -10.28
CA LEU A 59 -8.95 -3.33 -9.37
C LEU A 59 -9.06 -3.87 -7.93
N PRO A 60 -8.05 -3.63 -7.06
CA PRO A 60 -8.12 -4.10 -5.68
C PRO A 60 -9.32 -3.46 -4.98
N GLU A 61 -9.95 -4.24 -4.10
CA GLU A 61 -11.09 -3.79 -3.31
C GLU A 61 -10.65 -2.72 -2.30
N ARG A 62 -11.44 -1.65 -2.22
CA ARG A 62 -11.21 -0.57 -1.26
C ARG A 62 -11.94 -0.93 0.04
N PRO A 63 -11.26 -0.95 1.19
CA PRO A 63 -11.94 -1.17 2.46
C PRO A 63 -12.95 -0.05 2.71
N ALA A 64 -13.97 -0.33 3.54
CA ALA A 64 -14.90 0.69 4.01
C ALA A 64 -14.14 1.89 4.62
N ALA A 65 -14.79 3.06 4.65
CA ALA A 65 -14.20 4.22 5.31
C ALA A 65 -13.92 3.91 6.80
N GLY A 66 -12.80 4.41 7.30
CA GLY A 66 -12.29 4.12 8.64
C GLY A 66 -11.28 5.16 9.11
N PRO A 67 -10.54 4.89 10.21
CA PRO A 67 -9.57 5.84 10.78
C PRO A 67 -8.52 6.37 9.80
N TRP A 68 -8.22 5.61 8.73
CA TRP A 68 -7.32 6.00 7.65
C TRP A 68 -7.92 6.96 6.61
N SER A 69 -9.20 7.33 6.72
CA SER A 69 -9.92 8.14 5.71
C SER A 69 -9.88 9.63 5.99
N SER A 70 -9.56 10.05 7.22
CA SER A 70 -9.38 11.45 7.60
C SER A 70 -7.90 11.72 7.86
N VAL A 71 -7.34 12.72 7.18
CA VAL A 71 -6.05 13.29 7.58
C VAL A 71 -6.32 14.04 8.87
N ALA A 72 -5.81 13.55 10.00
CA ALA A 72 -5.82 14.36 11.21
C ALA A 72 -5.03 15.63 10.91
N GLU A 73 -5.71 16.78 10.89
CA GLU A 73 -5.11 18.11 10.88
C GLU A 73 -4.22 18.26 12.12
N SER A 74 -2.98 17.80 12.05
CA SER A 74 -2.03 17.96 13.16
C SER A 74 -0.72 18.62 12.72
N GLU A 75 -0.77 19.45 11.68
CA GLU A 75 0.34 20.35 11.29
C GLU A 75 -0.20 21.71 10.83
N ALA A 76 -0.98 22.36 11.70
CA ALA A 76 -1.26 23.80 11.63
C ALA A 76 -0.74 24.50 12.89
N THR A 77 0.53 24.29 13.25
CA THR A 77 1.29 25.17 14.18
C THR A 77 2.79 24.93 14.00
N THR A 78 3.43 25.71 13.14
CA THR A 78 4.77 26.25 13.38
C THR A 78 4.78 27.61 12.70
N GLN A 79 4.32 28.59 13.45
CA GLN A 79 4.58 30.00 13.23
C GLN A 79 5.47 30.43 14.39
N ASP A 80 6.76 30.59 14.14
CA ASP A 80 7.65 31.60 14.74
C ASP A 80 8.91 31.74 13.86
#